data_AF-A0A7C6DIK2-F1
#
_entry.id   AF-A0A7C6DIK2-F1
#
_cell.length_a   1.000
_cell.length_b   1.000
_cell.length_c   1.000
_cell.angle_alpha   90.00
_cell.angle_beta   90.00
_cell.angle_gamma   90.00
#
_symmetry.space_group_name_H-M   'P 1'
#
loop_
_entity.id
_entity.type
_entity.pdbx_description
1 polymer ?
#
loop_
_entity_poly.entity_id
_entity_poly.type
_entity_poly.pdbx_seq_one_letter_code
_entity_poly.pdbx_strand_id
1 'polypeptide(L)'
;MNKKLYLEQLKDYFLNKNVIDSDVENIVDDYTELYDSALEHGLTDEEIYKKLGTPDKIYQSLKDTLSYRYVQKSNRMVALSPFVSIILFFILAYPLDLMEFSWMSFLLIPITAITFNVKGRSKFIAYTPFLSIILFLFIGFYFGAWHPGWLVFLLIPVTAILLQSKGRDKYIGLTPFIATAVYFLVSHLVSVEFYAYGYAVYAIIPLTALILTKPNDKKNILLIITIVVGVILQQVLYHVLGYKNVAWTPYLGVLGIAMLLNGITFEFGSSEWKTKVRPSLISGLVIVIIYLIVSFVFDDVWHWSWIILLTFPMARIFIHERFKQPVAYMPFLSVIIFMILGTFFGLWAYAWLVFLSVPMVAIITNEGKRIVVVKRSPKEEDDKDDDEE
;
A
#
# COMPACT_ATOMS: atom_id res chain seq x y z
N MET A 1 33.10 33.71 -29.66
CA MET A 1 31.87 32.88 -29.58
C MET A 1 30.77 33.75 -29.02
N ASN A 2 29.68 34.04 -29.75
CA ASN A 2 28.72 35.06 -29.29
C ASN A 2 27.72 34.53 -28.24
N LYS A 3 27.08 35.44 -27.49
CA LYS A 3 26.10 35.13 -26.43
C LYS A 3 25.06 34.08 -26.85
N LYS A 4 24.44 34.27 -28.02
CA LYS A 4 23.38 33.39 -28.50
C LYS A 4 23.88 31.95 -28.67
N LEU A 5 25.04 31.77 -29.30
CA LEU A 5 25.65 30.45 -29.52
C LEU A 5 26.07 29.79 -28.20
N TYR A 6 26.55 30.57 -27.23
CA TYR A 6 26.90 30.07 -25.90
C TYR A 6 25.68 29.53 -25.14
N LEU A 7 24.61 30.31 -25.06
CA LEU A 7 23.39 29.90 -24.36
C LEU A 7 22.69 28.73 -25.04
N GLU A 8 22.73 28.67 -26.38
CA GLU A 8 22.19 27.55 -27.16
C GLU A 8 22.98 26.26 -26.88
N GLN A 9 24.33 26.32 -26.88
CA GLN A 9 25.16 25.17 -26.50
C GLN A 9 24.94 24.73 -25.05
N LEU A 10 24.73 25.67 -24.13
CA LEU A 10 24.43 25.36 -22.72
C LEU A 10 23.08 24.65 -22.61
N LYS A 11 22.05 25.20 -23.25
CA LYS A 11 20.70 24.61 -23.30
C LYS A 11 20.73 23.20 -23.87
N ASP A 12 21.35 23.02 -25.04
CA ASP A 12 21.43 21.73 -25.72
C ASP A 12 22.21 20.70 -24.90
N TYR A 13 23.30 21.11 -24.23
CA TYR A 13 24.06 20.22 -23.37
C TYR A 13 23.20 19.66 -22.23
N PHE A 14 22.43 20.51 -21.55
CA PHE A 14 21.59 20.09 -20.43
C PHE A 14 20.37 19.28 -20.87
N LEU A 15 19.74 19.63 -21.99
CA LEU A 15 18.67 18.83 -22.60
C LEU A 15 19.15 17.43 -23.01
N ASN A 16 20.35 17.32 -23.57
CA ASN A 16 20.96 16.03 -23.92
C ASN A 16 21.28 15.16 -22.69
N LYS A 17 21.45 15.77 -21.51
CA LYS A 17 21.59 15.06 -20.23
C LYS A 17 20.23 14.71 -19.58
N ASN A 18 19.13 14.95 -20.29
CA ASN A 18 17.76 14.76 -19.82
C ASN A 18 17.40 15.62 -18.59
N VAL A 19 18.00 16.80 -18.43
CA VAL A 19 17.56 17.76 -17.40
C VAL A 19 16.18 18.30 -17.79
N ILE A 20 15.32 18.56 -16.80
CA ILE A 20 13.95 19.04 -17.05
C ILE A 20 13.96 20.47 -17.59
N ASP A 21 13.07 20.75 -18.54
CA ASP A 21 12.93 22.04 -19.23
C ASP A 21 12.89 23.23 -18.28
N SER A 22 12.20 23.14 -17.14
CA SER A 22 12.16 24.20 -16.12
C SER A 22 13.52 24.49 -15.48
N ASP A 23 14.31 23.45 -15.17
CA ASP A 23 15.65 23.63 -14.61
C ASP A 23 16.60 24.15 -15.69
N VAL A 24 16.44 23.72 -16.94
CA VAL A 24 17.21 24.23 -18.08
C VAL A 24 16.91 25.71 -18.34
N GLU A 25 15.64 26.11 -18.32
CA GLU A 25 15.23 27.51 -18.46
C GLU A 25 15.81 28.38 -17.36
N ASN A 26 15.67 27.97 -16.09
CA ASN A 26 16.28 28.69 -14.96
C ASN A 26 17.79 28.86 -15.13
N ILE A 27 18.51 27.80 -15.54
CA ILE A 27 19.96 27.87 -15.75
C ILE A 27 20.30 28.80 -16.92
N VAL A 28 19.56 28.73 -18.02
CA VAL A 28 19.79 29.59 -19.18
C VAL A 28 19.52 31.05 -18.81
N ASP A 29 18.50 31.32 -18.00
CA ASP A 29 18.17 32.66 -17.52
C ASP A 29 19.26 33.19 -16.57
N ASP A 30 19.68 32.41 -15.58
CA ASP A 30 20.78 32.76 -14.66
C ASP A 30 22.07 33.09 -15.44
N TYR A 31 22.42 32.25 -16.42
CA TYR A 31 23.61 32.48 -17.25
C TYR A 31 23.44 33.61 -18.26
N THR A 32 22.21 33.95 -18.64
CA THR A 32 21.92 35.13 -19.46
C THR A 32 22.23 36.39 -18.67
N GLU A 33 21.77 36.48 -17.42
CA GLU A 33 22.07 37.63 -16.53
C GLU A 33 23.57 37.78 -16.26
N LEU A 34 24.26 36.66 -15.99
CA LEU A 34 25.72 36.68 -15.78
C LEU A 34 26.48 37.13 -17.03
N TYR A 35 26.02 36.73 -18.22
CA TYR A 35 26.62 37.14 -19.48
C TYR A 35 26.40 38.63 -19.75
N ASP A 36 25.17 39.12 -19.53
CA ASP A 36 24.82 40.53 -19.72
C ASP A 36 25.59 41.44 -18.77
N SER A 37 25.69 41.06 -17.50
CA SER A 37 26.50 41.79 -16.52
C SER A 37 27.97 41.84 -16.97
N ALA A 38 28.53 40.76 -17.50
CA ALA A 38 29.90 40.74 -17.97
C ALA A 38 30.13 41.62 -19.22
N LEU A 39 29.16 41.69 -20.13
CA LEU A 39 29.19 42.63 -21.27
C LEU A 39 29.15 44.08 -20.80
N GLU A 40 28.31 44.41 -19.82
CA GLU A 40 28.23 45.76 -19.24
C GLU A 40 29.54 46.21 -18.58
N HIS A 41 30.30 45.27 -18.02
CA HIS A 41 31.62 45.52 -17.45
C HIS A 41 32.74 45.60 -18.51
N GLY A 42 32.39 45.58 -19.80
CA GLY A 42 33.33 45.78 -20.91
C GLY A 42 34.16 44.54 -21.26
N LEU A 43 33.77 43.34 -20.81
CA LEU A 43 34.45 42.11 -21.22
C LEU A 43 34.07 41.71 -22.66
N THR A 44 35.04 41.14 -23.36
CA THR A 44 34.79 40.56 -24.68
C THR A 44 34.13 39.18 -24.59
N ASP A 45 33.38 38.77 -25.61
CA ASP A 45 32.72 37.47 -25.68
C ASP A 45 33.64 36.27 -25.38
N GLU A 46 34.92 36.34 -25.78
CA GLU A 46 35.90 35.27 -25.51
C GLU A 46 36.33 35.20 -24.04
N GLU A 47 36.45 36.35 -23.38
CA GLU A 47 36.79 36.42 -21.95
C GLU A 47 35.63 35.96 -21.09
N ILE A 48 34.41 36.31 -21.47
CA ILE A 48 33.18 35.87 -20.81
C ILE A 48 33.07 34.34 -20.88
N TYR A 49 33.30 33.75 -22.06
CA TYR A 49 33.30 32.29 -22.21
C TYR A 49 34.34 31.60 -21.32
N LYS A 50 35.56 32.13 -21.24
CA LYS A 50 36.61 31.59 -20.34
C LYS A 50 36.23 31.69 -18.87
N LYS A 51 35.50 32.74 -18.48
CA LYS A 51 35.12 33.03 -17.08
C LYS A 51 33.89 32.24 -16.61
N LEU A 52 32.86 32.13 -17.46
CA LEU A 52 31.65 31.35 -17.17
C LEU A 52 31.87 29.84 -17.32
N GLY A 53 32.81 29.45 -18.19
CA GLY A 53 33.21 28.05 -18.35
C GLY A 53 32.41 27.30 -19.41
N THR A 54 32.79 26.04 -19.62
CA THR A 54 32.17 25.16 -20.62
C THR A 54 30.89 24.53 -20.07
N PRO A 55 29.86 24.24 -20.91
CA PRO A 55 28.62 23.58 -20.49
C PRO A 55 28.82 22.31 -19.64
N ASP A 56 29.84 21.51 -19.94
CA ASP A 56 30.20 20.31 -19.19
C ASP A 56 30.59 20.60 -17.72
N LYS A 57 31.44 21.61 -17.49
CA LYS A 57 31.86 22.01 -16.14
C LYS A 57 30.69 22.56 -15.33
N ILE A 58 29.85 23.36 -15.97
CA ILE A 58 28.64 23.93 -15.36
C ILE A 58 27.70 22.78 -14.95
N TYR A 59 27.50 21.80 -15.84
CA TYR A 59 26.73 20.61 -15.53
C TYR A 59 27.31 19.83 -14.35
N GLN A 60 28.62 19.59 -14.30
CA GLN A 60 29.23 18.86 -13.18
C GLN A 60 29.03 19.55 -11.83
N SER A 61 29.00 20.89 -11.80
CA SER A 61 28.72 21.65 -10.56
C SER A 61 27.27 21.63 -10.13
N LEU A 62 26.34 21.49 -11.08
CA LEU A 62 24.90 21.58 -10.82
C LEU A 62 24.22 20.21 -10.77
N LYS A 63 24.82 19.14 -11.31
CA LYS A 63 24.18 17.84 -11.54
C LYS A 63 23.46 17.26 -10.32
N ASP A 64 23.90 17.61 -9.11
CA ASP A 64 23.36 17.14 -7.83
C ASP A 64 22.14 17.93 -7.35
N THR A 65 21.92 19.14 -7.89
CA THR A 65 20.76 19.99 -7.60
C THR A 65 19.66 19.88 -8.66
N LEU A 66 19.98 19.31 -9.83
CA LEU A 66 19.09 19.22 -10.98
C LEU A 66 18.10 18.06 -10.92
N SER A 67 16.98 18.27 -11.60
CA SER A 67 15.94 17.28 -11.81
C SER A 67 16.04 16.70 -13.23
N TYR A 68 15.82 15.40 -13.36
CA TYR A 68 15.98 14.68 -14.64
C TYR A 68 14.67 14.06 -15.12
N ARG A 69 14.46 14.10 -16.43
CA ARG A 69 13.41 13.39 -17.17
C ARG A 69 13.90 11.98 -17.49
N TYR A 70 13.52 11.01 -16.68
CA TYR A 70 13.73 9.61 -17.05
C TYR A 70 12.57 9.12 -17.92
N VAL A 71 12.88 8.73 -19.15
CA VAL A 71 11.95 7.95 -19.97
C VAL A 71 12.01 6.52 -19.47
N GLN A 72 10.98 6.07 -18.77
CA GLN A 72 10.86 4.67 -18.38
C GLN A 72 10.86 3.84 -19.66
N LYS A 73 11.89 3.00 -19.83
CA LYS A 73 12.04 2.18 -21.03
C LYS A 73 10.80 1.31 -21.18
N SER A 74 9.99 1.61 -22.21
CA SER A 74 8.82 0.81 -22.57
C SER A 74 9.26 -0.64 -22.73
N ASN A 75 8.73 -1.52 -21.88
CA ASN A 75 9.00 -2.93 -22.00
C ASN A 75 7.98 -3.56 -22.94
N ARG A 76 8.47 -4.02 -24.10
CA ARG A 76 7.66 -4.69 -25.13
C ARG A 76 6.85 -5.85 -24.54
N MET A 77 7.39 -6.58 -23.58
CA MET A 77 6.68 -7.69 -22.92
C MET A 77 5.46 -7.21 -22.14
N VAL A 78 5.56 -6.08 -21.45
CA VAL A 78 4.43 -5.48 -20.71
C VAL A 78 3.36 -5.01 -21.68
N ALA A 79 3.74 -4.41 -22.82
CA ALA A 79 2.81 -3.99 -23.85
C ALA A 79 2.10 -5.16 -24.56
N LEU A 80 2.76 -6.31 -24.69
CA LEU A 80 2.18 -7.53 -25.27
C LEU A 80 1.24 -8.27 -24.32
N SER A 81 1.38 -8.07 -23.00
CA SER A 81 0.65 -8.83 -21.99
C SER A 81 -0.88 -8.85 -22.17
N PRO A 82 -1.58 -7.75 -22.56
CA PRO A 82 -3.04 -7.80 -22.74
C PRO A 82 -3.45 -8.68 -23.91
N PHE A 83 -2.69 -8.67 -25.01
CA PHE A 83 -2.96 -9.51 -26.17
C PHE A 83 -2.78 -10.99 -25.83
N VAL A 84 -1.69 -11.32 -25.13
CA VAL A 84 -1.44 -12.69 -24.63
C VAL A 84 -2.55 -13.13 -23.67
N SER A 85 -2.95 -12.26 -22.73
CA SER A 85 -4.06 -12.53 -21.81
C SER A 85 -5.38 -12.82 -22.52
N ILE A 86 -5.71 -12.07 -23.58
CA ILE A 86 -6.93 -12.28 -24.37
C ILE A 86 -6.87 -13.62 -25.11
N ILE A 87 -5.74 -13.93 -25.75
CA ILE A 87 -5.55 -15.21 -26.45
C ILE A 87 -5.72 -16.38 -25.46
N LEU A 88 -5.07 -16.30 -24.30
CA LEU A 88 -5.19 -17.30 -23.25
C LEU A 88 -6.63 -17.41 -22.71
N PHE A 89 -7.33 -16.30 -22.51
CA PHE A 89 -8.73 -16.29 -22.09
C PHE A 89 -9.60 -17.10 -23.06
N PHE A 90 -9.48 -16.86 -24.38
CA PHE A 90 -10.27 -17.59 -25.37
C PHE A 90 -9.89 -19.07 -25.46
N ILE A 91 -8.60 -19.41 -25.33
CA ILE A 91 -8.13 -20.81 -25.33
C ILE A 91 -8.64 -21.58 -24.10
N LEU A 92 -8.61 -20.96 -22.92
CA LEU A 92 -9.12 -21.57 -21.70
C LEU A 92 -10.65 -21.68 -21.72
N ALA A 93 -11.35 -20.65 -22.22
CA ALA A 93 -12.81 -20.60 -22.13
C ALA A 93 -13.51 -21.56 -23.09
N TYR A 94 -13.03 -21.68 -24.33
CA TYR A 94 -13.75 -22.37 -25.39
C TYR A 94 -13.22 -23.81 -25.63
N PRO A 95 -11.97 -24.03 -26.07
CA PRO A 95 -11.44 -25.39 -26.23
C PRO A 95 -11.44 -26.25 -24.97
N LEU A 96 -11.20 -25.64 -23.81
CA LEU A 96 -11.04 -26.37 -22.54
C LEU A 96 -12.26 -26.30 -21.63
N ASP A 97 -13.29 -25.52 -22.02
CA ASP A 97 -14.51 -25.29 -21.23
C ASP A 97 -14.23 -24.80 -19.79
N LEU A 98 -13.12 -24.07 -19.59
CA LEU A 98 -12.69 -23.54 -18.28
C LEU A 98 -13.11 -22.09 -18.12
N MET A 99 -14.38 -21.77 -18.41
CA MET A 99 -14.87 -20.38 -18.37
C MET A 99 -14.57 -19.71 -17.02
N GLU A 100 -14.79 -20.44 -15.91
CA GLU A 100 -14.56 -19.98 -14.54
C GLU A 100 -13.09 -19.58 -14.24
N PHE A 101 -12.12 -20.21 -14.90
CA PHE A 101 -10.69 -19.92 -14.72
C PHE A 101 -10.14 -18.95 -15.77
N SER A 102 -10.85 -18.77 -16.89
CA SER A 102 -10.34 -18.06 -18.07
C SER A 102 -9.96 -16.62 -17.76
N TRP A 103 -10.75 -15.92 -16.94
CA TRP A 103 -10.50 -14.55 -16.48
C TRP A 103 -9.16 -14.39 -15.75
N MET A 104 -8.62 -15.45 -15.15
CA MET A 104 -7.31 -15.40 -14.47
C MET A 104 -6.16 -15.10 -15.44
N SER A 105 -6.37 -15.32 -16.75
CA SER A 105 -5.43 -14.93 -17.80
C SER A 105 -5.10 -13.43 -17.77
N PHE A 106 -6.04 -12.58 -17.33
CA PHE A 106 -5.83 -11.13 -17.23
C PHE A 106 -4.87 -10.74 -16.10
N LEU A 107 -4.63 -11.62 -15.10
CA LEU A 107 -3.61 -11.38 -14.07
C LEU A 107 -2.20 -11.36 -14.67
N LEU A 108 -1.99 -11.91 -15.87
CA LEU A 108 -0.72 -11.84 -16.58
C LEU A 108 -0.29 -10.40 -16.87
N ILE A 109 -1.23 -9.45 -17.02
CA ILE A 109 -0.93 -8.02 -17.26
C ILE A 109 -0.13 -7.41 -16.10
N PRO A 110 -0.67 -7.35 -14.87
CA PRO A 110 0.08 -6.82 -13.73
C PRO A 110 1.27 -7.70 -13.35
N ILE A 111 1.20 -9.03 -13.48
CA ILE A 111 2.33 -9.93 -13.19
C ILE A 111 3.51 -9.64 -14.12
N THR A 112 3.26 -9.44 -15.42
CA THR A 112 4.30 -9.10 -16.40
C THR A 112 4.91 -7.74 -16.07
N ALA A 113 4.08 -6.75 -15.74
CA ALA A 113 4.56 -5.44 -15.30
C ALA A 113 5.49 -5.55 -14.07
N ILE A 114 5.12 -6.33 -13.06
CA ILE A 114 5.94 -6.54 -11.85
C ILE A 114 7.25 -7.25 -12.20
N THR A 115 7.18 -8.29 -13.03
CA THR A 115 8.35 -9.09 -13.43
C THR A 115 9.45 -8.25 -14.04
N PHE A 116 9.06 -7.27 -14.85
CA PHE A 116 9.98 -6.44 -15.61
C PHE A 116 10.31 -5.08 -14.98
N ASN A 117 9.44 -4.54 -14.13
CA ASN A 117 9.65 -3.22 -13.51
C ASN A 117 10.14 -3.30 -12.06
N VAL A 118 9.91 -4.40 -11.35
CA VAL A 118 10.31 -4.57 -9.94
C VAL A 118 11.58 -5.43 -9.89
N LYS A 119 12.58 -4.98 -9.12
CA LYS A 119 13.87 -5.68 -8.95
C LYS A 119 14.02 -6.24 -7.53
N GLY A 120 14.84 -7.28 -7.38
CA GLY A 120 15.22 -7.84 -6.08
C GLY A 120 14.07 -8.50 -5.31
N ARG A 121 14.20 -8.55 -3.99
CA ARG A 121 13.29 -9.28 -3.09
C ARG A 121 11.88 -8.70 -3.01
N SER A 122 11.70 -7.42 -3.35
CA SER A 122 10.37 -6.76 -3.38
C SER A 122 9.46 -7.35 -4.46
N LYS A 123 10.03 -7.99 -5.49
CA LYS A 123 9.29 -8.71 -6.52
C LYS A 123 8.41 -9.83 -5.94
N PHE A 124 8.93 -10.59 -4.97
CA PHE A 124 8.15 -11.64 -4.31
C PHE A 124 6.95 -11.09 -3.55
N ILE A 125 7.14 -9.96 -2.86
CA ILE A 125 6.06 -9.27 -2.14
C ILE A 125 5.00 -8.77 -3.13
N ALA A 126 5.42 -8.26 -4.29
CA ALA A 126 4.49 -7.79 -5.31
C ALA A 126 3.69 -8.93 -5.98
N TYR A 127 4.23 -10.14 -6.06
CA TYR A 127 3.50 -11.30 -6.60
C TYR A 127 2.45 -11.89 -5.67
N THR A 128 2.57 -11.70 -4.35
CA THR A 128 1.75 -12.45 -3.39
C THR A 128 0.25 -12.15 -3.44
N PRO A 129 -0.24 -10.93 -3.77
CA PRO A 129 -1.67 -10.72 -3.98
C PRO A 129 -2.21 -11.54 -5.14
N PHE A 130 -1.46 -11.62 -6.25
CA PHE A 130 -1.87 -12.39 -7.43
C PHE A 130 -1.85 -13.90 -7.16
N LEU A 131 -0.79 -14.39 -6.51
CA LEU A 131 -0.72 -15.78 -6.08
C LEU A 131 -1.88 -16.12 -5.12
N SER A 132 -2.21 -15.21 -4.20
CA SER A 132 -3.31 -15.42 -3.25
C SER A 132 -4.66 -15.50 -3.95
N ILE A 133 -4.92 -14.62 -4.94
CA ILE A 133 -6.15 -14.66 -5.75
C ILE A 133 -6.23 -15.96 -6.55
N ILE A 134 -5.13 -16.37 -7.19
CA ILE A 134 -5.07 -17.61 -7.98
C ILE A 134 -5.42 -18.81 -7.11
N LEU A 135 -4.76 -18.94 -5.95
CA LEU A 135 -5.00 -20.02 -5.01
C LEU A 135 -6.41 -19.97 -4.40
N PHE A 136 -6.91 -18.78 -4.05
CA PHE A 136 -8.26 -18.61 -3.50
C PHE A 136 -9.34 -19.05 -4.49
N LEU A 137 -9.27 -18.61 -5.75
CA LEU A 137 -10.21 -19.01 -6.80
C LEU A 137 -10.10 -20.50 -7.11
N PHE A 138 -8.88 -21.03 -7.17
CA PHE A 138 -8.67 -22.47 -7.35
C PHE A 138 -9.31 -23.29 -6.23
N ILE A 139 -9.10 -22.90 -4.98
CA ILE A 139 -9.71 -23.56 -3.82
C ILE A 139 -11.24 -23.44 -3.85
N GLY A 140 -11.75 -22.26 -4.19
CA GLY A 140 -13.18 -21.97 -4.24
C GLY A 140 -13.91 -22.76 -5.34
N PHE A 141 -13.42 -22.72 -6.57
CA PHE A 141 -14.07 -23.40 -7.70
C PHE A 141 -13.90 -24.92 -7.63
N TYR A 142 -12.70 -25.41 -7.31
CA TYR A 142 -12.43 -26.85 -7.36
C TYR A 142 -12.92 -27.59 -6.11
N PHE A 143 -12.74 -27.02 -4.92
CA PHE A 143 -13.09 -27.68 -3.66
C PHE A 143 -14.36 -27.11 -3.01
N GLY A 144 -14.96 -26.04 -3.54
CA GLY A 144 -16.07 -25.34 -2.89
C GLY A 144 -15.68 -24.65 -1.57
N ALA A 145 -14.40 -24.64 -1.22
CA ALA A 145 -13.90 -24.30 0.11
C ALA A 145 -13.63 -22.79 0.25
N TRP A 146 -14.61 -21.96 -0.08
CA TRP A 146 -14.54 -20.49 0.04
C TRP A 146 -14.23 -20.04 1.47
N HIS A 147 -14.81 -20.75 2.44
CA HIS A 147 -14.50 -20.64 3.87
C HIS A 147 -14.01 -22.00 4.35
N PRO A 148 -12.74 -22.17 4.79
CA PRO A 148 -11.77 -21.15 5.19
C PRO A 148 -10.77 -20.73 4.08
N GLY A 149 -11.03 -21.00 2.81
CA GLY A 149 -10.08 -20.76 1.71
C GLY A 149 -9.51 -19.35 1.61
N TRP A 150 -10.22 -18.33 2.12
CA TRP A 150 -9.71 -16.95 2.21
C TRP A 150 -8.43 -16.83 3.07
N LEU A 151 -8.10 -17.79 3.94
CA LEU A 151 -6.86 -17.79 4.73
C LEU A 151 -5.59 -17.70 3.87
N VAL A 152 -5.67 -18.08 2.59
CA VAL A 152 -4.57 -17.90 1.64
C VAL A 152 -4.16 -16.43 1.49
N PHE A 153 -5.08 -15.47 1.66
CA PHE A 153 -4.75 -14.04 1.61
C PHE A 153 -3.79 -13.60 2.73
N LEU A 154 -3.64 -14.40 3.79
CA LEU A 154 -2.63 -14.14 4.83
C LEU A 154 -1.20 -14.25 4.27
N LEU A 155 -0.98 -14.89 3.11
CA LEU A 155 0.31 -14.89 2.41
C LEU A 155 0.81 -13.47 2.11
N ILE A 156 -0.07 -12.50 1.87
CA ILE A 156 0.32 -11.12 1.53
C ILE A 156 1.12 -10.48 2.67
N PRO A 157 0.56 -10.30 3.89
CA PRO A 157 1.32 -9.75 5.00
C PRO A 157 2.44 -10.70 5.49
N VAL A 158 2.24 -12.02 5.44
CA VAL A 158 3.25 -12.99 5.89
C VAL A 158 4.53 -12.88 5.05
N THR A 159 4.40 -12.85 3.72
CA THR A 159 5.58 -12.71 2.85
C THR A 159 6.27 -11.36 3.00
N ALA A 160 5.50 -10.28 3.21
CA ALA A 160 6.07 -8.97 3.52
C ALA A 160 6.92 -9.02 4.80
N ILE A 161 6.40 -9.60 5.88
CA ILE A 161 7.10 -9.73 7.16
C ILE A 161 8.33 -10.64 7.04
N LEU A 162 8.20 -11.78 6.36
CA LEU A 162 9.31 -12.71 6.17
C LEU A 162 10.51 -12.09 5.43
N LEU A 163 10.24 -11.22 4.46
CA LEU A 163 11.26 -10.62 3.61
C LEU A 163 11.77 -9.27 4.13
N GLN A 164 10.96 -8.48 4.84
CA GLN A 164 11.33 -7.15 5.33
C GLN A 164 11.78 -7.14 6.80
N SER A 165 11.24 -8.02 7.65
CA SER A 165 11.53 -8.02 9.08
C SER A 165 12.68 -8.98 9.43
N LYS A 166 13.56 -8.55 10.35
CA LYS A 166 14.71 -9.34 10.82
C LYS A 166 14.58 -9.67 12.31
N GLY A 167 15.29 -10.70 12.76
CA GLY A 167 15.41 -11.06 14.18
C GLY A 167 14.05 -11.32 14.86
N ARG A 168 13.87 -10.69 16.04
CA ARG A 168 12.71 -10.89 16.92
C ARG A 168 11.41 -10.32 16.35
N ASP A 169 11.48 -9.19 15.66
CA ASP A 169 10.31 -8.49 15.14
C ASP A 169 9.58 -9.32 14.08
N LYS A 170 10.31 -10.15 13.33
CA LYS A 170 9.71 -11.12 12.41
C LYS A 170 8.82 -12.13 13.13
N TYR A 171 9.28 -12.72 14.24
CA TYR A 171 8.48 -13.69 14.98
C TYR A 171 7.26 -13.02 15.62
N ILE A 172 7.43 -11.83 16.19
CA ILE A 172 6.32 -11.04 16.77
C ILE A 172 5.31 -10.68 15.68
N GLY A 173 5.76 -10.27 14.49
CA GLY A 173 4.89 -9.91 13.38
C GLY A 173 4.12 -11.08 12.77
N LEU A 174 4.67 -12.30 12.81
CA LEU A 174 4.01 -13.49 12.25
C LEU A 174 2.93 -14.08 13.16
N THR A 175 3.00 -13.86 14.48
CA THR A 175 2.10 -14.53 15.44
C THR A 175 0.61 -14.21 15.24
N PRO A 176 0.16 -13.00 14.84
CA PRO A 176 -1.25 -12.76 14.57
C PRO A 176 -1.78 -13.56 13.39
N PHE A 177 -0.95 -13.77 12.36
CA PHE A 177 -1.34 -14.53 11.16
C PHE A 177 -1.40 -16.03 11.46
N ILE A 178 -0.42 -16.53 12.23
CA ILE A 178 -0.42 -17.92 12.70
C ILE A 178 -1.63 -18.18 13.60
N ALA A 179 -1.91 -17.28 14.57
CA ALA A 179 -3.05 -17.40 15.47
C ALA A 179 -4.38 -17.40 14.71
N THR A 180 -4.53 -16.50 13.73
CA THR A 180 -5.70 -16.44 12.84
C THR A 180 -5.88 -17.75 12.07
N ALA A 181 -4.81 -18.25 11.44
CA ALA A 181 -4.85 -19.49 10.67
C ALA A 181 -5.24 -20.69 11.56
N VAL A 182 -4.61 -20.83 12.72
CA VAL A 182 -4.93 -21.90 13.69
C VAL A 182 -6.38 -21.79 14.15
N TYR A 183 -6.83 -20.58 14.51
CA TYR A 183 -8.19 -20.36 14.99
C TYR A 183 -9.25 -20.83 13.97
N PHE A 184 -9.13 -20.41 12.71
CA PHE A 184 -10.11 -20.77 11.68
C PHE A 184 -9.98 -22.22 11.21
N LEU A 185 -8.76 -22.74 11.04
CA LEU A 185 -8.56 -24.12 10.59
C LEU A 185 -9.03 -25.14 11.65
N VAL A 186 -8.70 -24.94 12.93
CA VAL A 186 -9.17 -25.82 13.99
C VAL A 186 -10.68 -25.72 14.14
N SER A 187 -11.25 -24.50 14.06
CA SER A 187 -12.70 -24.31 14.14
C SER A 187 -13.46 -24.97 13.00
N HIS A 188 -12.88 -25.00 11.80
CA HIS A 188 -13.54 -25.57 10.63
C HIS A 188 -13.30 -27.07 10.48
N LEU A 189 -12.07 -27.55 10.72
CA LEU A 189 -11.66 -28.93 10.43
C LEU A 189 -11.79 -29.87 11.64
N VAL A 190 -11.72 -29.35 12.87
CA VAL A 190 -11.67 -30.17 14.09
C VAL A 190 -12.97 -30.06 14.89
N SER A 191 -13.38 -28.84 15.25
CA SER A 191 -14.59 -28.63 16.04
C SER A 191 -15.18 -27.24 15.84
N VAL A 192 -16.43 -27.19 15.39
CA VAL A 192 -17.19 -25.94 15.24
C VAL A 192 -17.36 -25.22 16.59
N GLU A 193 -17.40 -25.97 17.71
CA GLU A 193 -17.45 -25.38 19.04
C GLU A 193 -16.19 -24.55 19.38
N PHE A 194 -15.06 -24.81 18.70
CA PHE A 194 -13.83 -24.05 18.89
C PHE A 194 -14.00 -22.57 18.52
N TYR A 195 -14.97 -22.19 17.67
CA TYR A 195 -15.30 -20.78 17.46
C TYR A 195 -15.72 -20.06 18.76
N ALA A 196 -16.27 -20.79 19.73
CA ALA A 196 -16.80 -20.20 20.95
C ALA A 196 -15.76 -20.01 22.06
N TYR A 197 -14.61 -20.70 22.02
CA TYR A 197 -13.58 -20.60 23.07
C TYR A 197 -12.14 -20.54 22.54
N GLY A 198 -11.91 -20.86 21.27
CA GLY A 198 -10.61 -20.93 20.63
C GLY A 198 -9.94 -19.58 20.39
N TYR A 199 -10.65 -18.47 20.60
CA TYR A 199 -10.05 -17.13 20.56
C TYR A 199 -8.95 -16.94 21.62
N ALA A 200 -8.86 -17.85 22.60
CA ALA A 200 -7.73 -17.98 23.51
C ALA A 200 -6.36 -18.03 22.81
N VAL A 201 -6.29 -18.61 21.60
CA VAL A 201 -5.04 -18.73 20.83
C VAL A 201 -4.42 -17.36 20.55
N TYR A 202 -5.21 -16.29 20.44
CA TYR A 202 -4.69 -14.93 20.23
C TYR A 202 -3.84 -14.41 21.40
N ALA A 203 -3.91 -15.02 22.58
CA ALA A 203 -3.01 -14.72 23.70
C ALA A 203 -1.52 -14.96 23.35
N ILE A 204 -1.23 -15.80 22.35
CA ILE A 204 0.15 -16.02 21.88
C ILE A 204 0.81 -14.74 21.34
N ILE A 205 0.02 -13.78 20.84
CA ILE A 205 0.52 -12.52 20.29
C ILE A 205 1.22 -11.69 21.37
N PRO A 206 0.55 -11.24 22.45
CA PRO A 206 1.22 -10.50 23.52
C PRO A 206 2.26 -11.36 24.25
N LEU A 207 2.04 -12.67 24.40
CA LEU A 207 3.03 -13.55 25.04
C LEU A 207 4.36 -13.59 24.27
N THR A 208 4.33 -13.81 22.97
CA THR A 208 5.55 -13.82 22.14
C THR A 208 6.24 -12.46 22.14
N ALA A 209 5.48 -11.37 22.09
CA ALA A 209 6.03 -10.01 22.20
C ALA A 209 6.74 -9.78 23.54
N LEU A 210 6.10 -10.13 24.67
CA LEU A 210 6.68 -9.93 26.01
C LEU A 210 7.92 -10.81 26.25
N ILE A 211 7.87 -12.07 25.82
CA ILE A 211 8.97 -13.02 25.96
C ILE A 211 10.18 -12.58 25.13
N LEU A 212 9.98 -12.15 23.89
CA LEU A 212 11.08 -11.82 22.98
C LEU A 212 11.69 -10.44 23.26
N THR A 213 10.91 -9.44 23.71
CA THR A 213 11.41 -8.07 23.91
C THR A 213 12.31 -7.94 25.14
N LYS A 214 11.79 -8.28 26.33
CA LYS A 214 12.52 -8.25 27.61
C LYS A 214 12.01 -9.36 28.55
N PRO A 215 12.54 -10.59 28.46
CA PRO A 215 12.01 -11.75 29.21
C PRO A 215 12.20 -11.65 30.73
N ASN A 216 13.25 -10.96 31.19
CA ASN A 216 13.61 -10.90 32.62
C ASN A 216 13.08 -9.65 33.35
N ASP A 217 12.24 -8.84 32.70
CA ASP A 217 11.61 -7.71 33.36
C ASP A 217 10.49 -8.21 34.29
N LYS A 218 10.56 -7.86 35.58
CA LYS A 218 9.57 -8.26 36.59
C LYS A 218 8.14 -7.88 36.17
N LYS A 219 7.99 -6.74 35.47
CA LYS A 219 6.68 -6.32 34.94
C LYS A 219 6.18 -7.25 33.83
N ASN A 220 7.06 -7.63 32.89
CA ASN A 220 6.70 -8.54 31.81
C ASN A 220 6.39 -9.95 32.32
N ILE A 221 7.12 -10.44 33.32
CA ILE A 221 6.84 -11.73 33.97
C ILE A 221 5.43 -11.71 34.59
N LEU A 222 5.08 -10.64 35.31
CA LEU A 222 3.75 -10.49 35.89
C LEU A 222 2.65 -10.42 34.81
N LEU A 223 2.90 -9.73 33.70
CA LEU A 223 1.97 -9.68 32.56
C LEU A 223 1.79 -11.05 31.90
N ILE A 224 2.87 -11.81 31.69
CA ILE A 224 2.82 -13.17 31.14
C ILE A 224 1.96 -14.07 32.04
N ILE A 225 2.22 -14.06 33.36
CA ILE A 225 1.44 -14.83 34.34
C ILE A 225 -0.04 -14.42 34.26
N THR A 226 -0.31 -13.11 34.21
CA THR A 226 -1.68 -12.59 34.14
C THR A 226 -2.41 -13.06 32.89
N ILE A 227 -1.76 -13.02 31.72
CA ILE A 227 -2.33 -13.50 30.45
C ILE A 227 -2.62 -15.01 30.53
N VAL A 228 -1.68 -15.81 31.03
CA VAL A 228 -1.85 -17.27 31.18
C VAL A 228 -3.00 -17.60 32.13
N VAL A 229 -3.08 -16.92 33.27
CA VAL A 229 -4.19 -17.06 34.22
C VAL A 229 -5.52 -16.66 33.57
N GLY A 230 -5.55 -15.57 32.79
CA GLY A 230 -6.74 -15.15 32.05
C GLY A 230 -7.23 -16.21 31.06
N VAL A 231 -6.32 -16.83 30.31
CA VAL A 231 -6.64 -17.95 29.40
C VAL A 231 -7.19 -19.15 30.17
N ILE A 232 -6.54 -19.56 31.27
CA ILE A 232 -7.00 -20.69 32.09
C ILE A 232 -8.40 -20.41 32.66
N LEU A 233 -8.62 -19.22 33.23
CA LEU A 233 -9.91 -18.82 33.77
C LEU A 233 -11.00 -18.83 32.69
N GLN A 234 -10.70 -18.38 31.47
CA GLN A 234 -11.63 -18.44 30.36
C GLN A 234 -12.01 -19.90 30.04
N GLN A 235 -11.04 -20.82 29.96
CA GLN A 235 -11.33 -22.24 29.70
C GLN A 235 -12.16 -22.88 30.83
N VAL A 236 -11.88 -22.54 32.10
CA VAL A 236 -12.64 -23.03 33.25
C VAL A 236 -14.08 -22.48 33.23
N LEU A 237 -14.26 -21.17 32.99
CA LEU A 237 -15.59 -20.57 32.88
C LEU A 237 -16.41 -21.22 31.77
N TYR A 238 -15.78 -21.47 30.62
CA TYR A 238 -16.47 -22.03 29.46
C TYR A 238 -16.80 -23.52 29.62
N HIS A 239 -15.81 -24.36 29.95
CA HIS A 239 -15.97 -25.82 29.94
C HIS A 239 -16.41 -26.41 31.28
N VAL A 240 -15.92 -25.88 32.40
CA VAL A 240 -16.18 -26.47 33.74
C VAL A 240 -17.44 -25.88 34.36
N LEU A 241 -17.59 -24.56 34.28
CA LEU A 241 -18.71 -23.84 34.93
C LEU A 241 -19.88 -23.57 33.98
N GLY A 242 -19.70 -23.79 32.66
CA GLY A 242 -20.75 -23.63 31.66
C GLY A 242 -21.16 -22.18 31.37
N TYR A 243 -20.42 -21.18 31.87
CA TYR A 243 -20.70 -19.76 31.71
C TYR A 243 -20.20 -19.21 30.37
N LYS A 244 -20.72 -19.75 29.25
CA LYS A 244 -20.25 -19.46 27.89
C LYS A 244 -20.24 -17.96 27.54
N ASN A 245 -21.29 -17.23 27.89
CA ASN A 245 -21.48 -15.83 27.50
C ASN A 245 -20.54 -14.84 28.22
N VAL A 246 -20.00 -15.23 29.38
CA VAL A 246 -19.10 -14.39 30.19
C VAL A 246 -17.68 -14.95 30.24
N ALA A 247 -17.40 -16.04 29.53
CA ALA A 247 -16.08 -16.66 29.50
C ALA A 247 -14.97 -15.72 28.99
N TRP A 248 -15.33 -14.66 28.25
CA TRP A 248 -14.38 -13.63 27.77
C TRP A 248 -13.99 -12.60 28.86
N THR A 249 -14.76 -12.50 29.95
CA THR A 249 -14.55 -11.48 30.99
C THR A 249 -13.19 -11.52 31.71
N PRO A 250 -12.49 -12.67 31.88
CA PRO A 250 -11.14 -12.68 32.46
C PRO A 250 -10.14 -11.80 31.71
N TYR A 251 -10.32 -11.61 30.39
CA TYR A 251 -9.45 -10.74 29.60
C TYR A 251 -9.59 -9.25 29.97
N LEU A 252 -10.70 -8.81 30.59
CA LEU A 252 -10.81 -7.47 31.17
C LEU A 252 -9.84 -7.28 32.34
N GLY A 253 -9.68 -8.31 33.19
CA GLY A 253 -8.71 -8.30 34.28
C GLY A 253 -7.28 -8.24 33.74
N VAL A 254 -7.00 -8.99 32.67
CA VAL A 254 -5.70 -8.94 31.96
C VAL A 254 -5.41 -7.53 31.45
N LEU A 255 -6.37 -6.89 30.79
CA LEU A 255 -6.23 -5.52 30.31
C LEU A 255 -6.04 -4.51 31.45
N GLY A 256 -6.78 -4.64 32.56
CA GLY A 256 -6.66 -3.76 33.72
C GLY A 256 -5.26 -3.81 34.35
N ILE A 257 -4.71 -5.01 34.55
CA ILE A 257 -3.35 -5.19 35.07
C ILE A 257 -2.31 -4.69 34.05
N ALA A 258 -2.54 -4.89 32.75
CA ALA A 258 -1.67 -4.36 31.70
C ALA A 258 -1.59 -2.83 31.70
N MET A 259 -2.71 -2.15 31.93
CA MET A 259 -2.74 -0.69 32.08
C MET A 259 -2.01 -0.24 33.35
N LEU A 260 -2.24 -0.90 34.50
CA LEU A 260 -1.59 -0.54 35.77
C LEU A 260 -0.06 -0.67 35.74
N LEU A 261 0.46 -1.63 34.98
CA LEU A 261 1.89 -1.88 34.87
C LEU A 261 2.60 -0.99 33.83
N ASN A 262 1.88 -0.04 33.21
CA ASN A 262 2.31 0.75 32.05
C ASN A 262 2.72 -0.12 30.84
N GLY A 263 2.13 -1.32 30.70
CA GLY A 263 2.31 -2.15 29.50
C GLY A 263 1.59 -1.57 28.27
N ILE A 264 0.61 -0.68 28.51
CA ILE A 264 -0.10 0.09 27.49
C ILE A 264 0.10 1.57 27.80
N THR A 265 0.90 2.27 26.99
CA THR A 265 1.06 3.73 27.09
C THR A 265 0.18 4.39 26.03
N PHE A 266 -0.68 5.32 26.46
CA PHE A 266 -1.43 6.17 25.55
C PHE A 266 -0.61 7.44 25.29
N GLU A 267 0.22 7.41 24.25
CA GLU A 267 0.88 8.62 23.76
C GLU A 267 -0.12 9.47 22.94
N PHE A 268 -0.77 10.42 23.61
CA PHE A 268 -1.50 11.48 22.94
C PHE A 268 -0.54 12.62 22.60
N GLY A 269 0.05 12.58 21.40
CA GLY A 269 1.20 13.42 21.05
C GLY A 269 1.10 14.22 19.76
N SER A 270 1.58 15.47 19.83
CA SER A 270 1.99 16.43 18.76
C SER A 270 0.97 17.48 18.25
N SER A 271 1.50 18.61 17.74
CA SER A 271 0.75 19.66 17.04
C SER A 271 0.05 19.14 15.77
N GLU A 272 0.69 18.18 15.07
CA GLU A 272 0.10 17.49 13.91
C GLU A 272 -1.10 16.63 14.30
N TRP A 273 -1.10 16.06 15.51
CA TRP A 273 -2.23 15.27 16.01
C TRP A 273 -3.50 16.11 16.17
N LYS A 274 -3.38 17.35 16.67
CA LYS A 274 -4.52 18.26 16.81
C LYS A 274 -5.07 18.73 15.45
N THR A 275 -4.20 18.93 14.46
CA THR A 275 -4.57 19.56 13.18
C THR A 275 -4.96 18.58 12.08
N LYS A 276 -4.38 17.37 12.02
CA LYS A 276 -4.64 16.38 10.95
C LYS A 276 -5.26 15.07 11.45
N VAL A 277 -4.76 14.51 12.54
CA VAL A 277 -5.16 13.17 13.02
C VAL A 277 -6.50 13.20 13.73
N ARG A 278 -6.70 14.14 14.67
CA ARG A 278 -7.93 14.29 15.44
C ARG A 278 -9.19 14.52 14.59
N PRO A 279 -9.23 15.45 13.61
CA PRO A 279 -10.41 15.59 12.75
C PRO A 279 -10.67 14.35 11.89
N SER A 280 -9.62 13.65 11.44
CA SER A 280 -9.76 12.40 10.66
C SER A 280 -10.28 11.23 11.51
N LEU A 281 -9.86 11.11 12.76
CA LEU A 281 -10.38 10.10 13.70
C LEU A 281 -11.83 10.39 14.08
N ILE A 282 -12.16 11.66 14.35
CA ILE A 282 -13.54 12.07 14.67
C ILE A 282 -14.46 11.79 13.49
N SER A 283 -14.07 12.15 12.25
CA SER A 283 -14.89 11.85 11.07
C SER A 283 -15.07 10.34 10.88
N GLY A 284 -14.04 9.54 11.10
CA GLY A 284 -14.14 8.08 11.08
C GLY A 284 -15.09 7.51 12.11
N LEU A 285 -14.98 7.94 13.37
CA LEU A 285 -15.88 7.51 14.43
C LEU A 285 -17.33 7.91 14.13
N VAL A 286 -17.57 9.13 13.64
CA VAL A 286 -18.89 9.59 13.24
C VAL A 286 -19.46 8.72 12.11
N ILE A 287 -18.69 8.41 11.08
CA ILE A 287 -19.13 7.57 9.95
C ILE A 287 -19.45 6.15 10.42
N VAL A 288 -18.62 5.57 11.31
CA VAL A 288 -18.87 4.25 11.89
C VAL A 288 -20.14 4.26 12.74
N ILE A 289 -20.34 5.29 13.57
CA ILE A 289 -21.56 5.45 14.37
C ILE A 289 -22.79 5.56 13.47
N ILE A 290 -22.74 6.38 12.40
CA ILE A 290 -23.82 6.50 11.43
C ILE A 290 -24.12 5.15 10.77
N TYR A 291 -23.08 4.43 10.34
CA TYR A 291 -23.22 3.09 9.76
C TYR A 291 -23.91 2.13 10.74
N LEU A 292 -23.49 2.09 12.01
CA LEU A 292 -24.09 1.22 13.02
C LEU A 292 -25.54 1.62 13.30
N ILE A 293 -25.84 2.91 13.44
CA ILE A 293 -27.21 3.40 13.64
C ILE A 293 -28.09 2.96 12.47
N VAL A 294 -27.69 3.25 11.24
CA VAL A 294 -28.47 2.87 10.05
C VAL A 294 -28.66 1.34 10.00
N SER A 295 -27.60 0.58 10.27
CA SER A 295 -27.62 -0.88 10.17
C SER A 295 -28.42 -1.58 11.28
N PHE A 296 -28.60 -0.96 12.44
CA PHE A 296 -29.38 -1.52 13.55
C PHE A 296 -30.81 -0.96 13.66
N VAL A 297 -31.07 0.23 13.12
CA VAL A 297 -32.40 0.86 13.17
C VAL A 297 -33.30 0.38 12.05
N PHE A 298 -32.74 0.08 10.88
CA PHE A 298 -33.50 -0.38 9.72
C PHE A 298 -33.22 -1.85 9.46
N ASP A 299 -34.28 -2.64 9.30
CA ASP A 299 -34.17 -4.04 8.93
C ASP A 299 -33.72 -4.19 7.47
N ASP A 300 -32.99 -5.26 7.18
CA ASP A 300 -32.52 -5.65 5.85
C ASP A 300 -31.65 -4.63 5.10
N VAL A 301 -31.17 -3.54 5.72
CA VAL A 301 -30.30 -2.57 5.00
C VAL A 301 -28.82 -2.97 4.93
N TRP A 302 -28.42 -4.04 5.64
CA TRP A 302 -27.02 -4.44 5.79
C TRP A 302 -26.29 -4.65 4.46
N HIS A 303 -26.99 -5.13 3.45
CA HIS A 303 -26.41 -5.44 2.14
C HIS A 303 -25.92 -4.19 1.37
N TRP A 304 -26.40 -2.99 1.71
CA TRP A 304 -25.95 -1.72 1.10
C TRP A 304 -25.44 -0.70 2.12
N SER A 305 -25.76 -0.81 3.42
CA SER A 305 -25.38 0.18 4.42
C SER A 305 -23.85 0.35 4.56
N TRP A 306 -23.07 -0.67 4.22
CA TRP A 306 -21.59 -0.61 4.21
C TRP A 306 -21.02 0.44 3.24
N ILE A 307 -21.81 0.90 2.26
CA ILE A 307 -21.46 2.05 1.39
C ILE A 307 -21.10 3.29 2.23
N ILE A 308 -21.75 3.46 3.40
CA ILE A 308 -21.46 4.54 4.34
C ILE A 308 -19.99 4.49 4.79
N LEU A 309 -19.42 3.32 5.01
CA LEU A 309 -18.02 3.16 5.41
C LEU A 309 -17.04 3.62 4.33
N LEU A 310 -17.39 3.51 3.04
CA LEU A 310 -16.56 4.00 1.94
C LEU A 310 -16.43 5.54 1.92
N THR A 311 -17.31 6.25 2.61
CA THR A 311 -17.18 7.71 2.77
C THR A 311 -16.03 8.09 3.69
N PHE A 312 -15.55 7.19 4.56
CA PHE A 312 -14.42 7.43 5.45
C PHE A 312 -13.10 7.72 4.72
N PRO A 313 -12.61 6.85 3.81
CA PRO A 313 -11.40 7.16 3.04
C PRO A 313 -11.57 8.41 2.19
N MET A 314 -12.76 8.66 1.62
CA MET A 314 -13.04 9.90 0.87
C MET A 314 -12.94 11.15 1.76
N ALA A 315 -13.55 11.14 2.95
CA ALA A 315 -13.45 12.23 3.92
C ALA A 315 -11.99 12.47 4.33
N ARG A 316 -11.21 11.40 4.49
CA ARG A 316 -9.78 11.51 4.83
C ARG A 316 -8.97 12.16 3.70
N ILE A 317 -9.17 11.75 2.44
CA ILE A 317 -8.52 12.37 1.29
C ILE A 317 -8.89 13.85 1.23
N PHE A 318 -10.16 14.19 1.46
CA PHE A 318 -10.62 15.56 1.48
C PHE A 318 -9.96 16.41 2.57
N ILE A 319 -9.75 15.87 3.77
CA ILE A 319 -9.06 16.57 4.86
C ILE A 319 -7.59 16.88 4.52
N HIS A 320 -6.89 15.97 3.83
CA HIS A 320 -5.45 16.09 3.58
C HIS A 320 -5.12 16.82 2.28
N GLU A 321 -5.81 16.48 1.20
CA GLU A 321 -5.48 16.89 -0.15
C GLU A 321 -6.56 17.75 -0.80
N ARG A 322 -7.73 17.88 -0.16
CA ARG A 322 -8.94 18.48 -0.76
C ARG A 322 -9.22 17.81 -2.12
N PHE A 323 -9.72 18.56 -3.09
CA PHE A 323 -9.97 18.06 -4.46
C PHE A 323 -8.76 18.15 -5.40
N LYS A 324 -7.53 18.30 -4.88
CA LYS A 324 -6.33 18.42 -5.73
C LYS A 324 -5.98 17.13 -6.48
N GLN A 325 -6.44 15.97 -6.00
CA GLN A 325 -6.22 14.67 -6.63
C GLN A 325 -7.56 13.94 -6.86
N PRO A 326 -8.34 14.29 -7.90
CA PRO A 326 -9.64 13.68 -8.17
C PRO A 326 -9.54 12.17 -8.39
N VAL A 327 -8.41 11.69 -8.92
CA VAL A 327 -8.12 10.27 -9.16
C VAL A 327 -8.24 9.43 -7.88
N ALA A 328 -7.86 9.97 -6.72
CA ALA A 328 -7.88 9.25 -5.44
C ALA A 328 -9.30 8.90 -4.97
N TYR A 329 -10.32 9.62 -5.44
CA TYR A 329 -11.72 9.38 -5.06
C TYR A 329 -12.40 8.32 -5.95
N MET A 330 -11.89 8.08 -7.15
CA MET A 330 -12.58 7.32 -8.19
C MET A 330 -12.82 5.84 -7.83
N PRO A 331 -11.90 5.10 -7.16
CA PRO A 331 -12.19 3.74 -6.73
C PRO A 331 -13.40 3.67 -5.78
N PHE A 332 -13.49 4.59 -4.81
CA PHE A 332 -14.58 4.63 -3.85
C PHE A 332 -15.89 5.02 -4.54
N LEU A 333 -15.88 6.10 -5.33
CA LEU A 333 -17.06 6.53 -6.10
C LEU A 333 -17.55 5.44 -7.05
N SER A 334 -16.65 4.72 -7.71
CA SER A 334 -17.01 3.63 -8.62
C SER A 334 -17.72 2.50 -7.90
N VAL A 335 -17.22 2.10 -6.72
CA VAL A 335 -17.88 1.06 -5.90
C VAL A 335 -19.23 1.54 -5.41
N ILE A 336 -19.35 2.80 -4.96
CA ILE A 336 -20.63 3.36 -4.50
C ILE A 336 -21.67 3.32 -5.62
N ILE A 337 -21.33 3.83 -6.80
CA ILE A 337 -22.24 3.84 -7.95
C ILE A 337 -22.55 2.42 -8.43
N PHE A 338 -21.55 1.53 -8.49
CA PHE A 338 -21.72 0.12 -8.84
C PHE A 338 -22.76 -0.55 -7.93
N MET A 339 -22.63 -0.37 -6.61
CA MET A 339 -23.53 -0.95 -5.63
C MET A 339 -24.93 -0.34 -5.70
N ILE A 340 -25.06 0.96 -5.94
CA ILE A 340 -26.37 1.60 -6.11
C ILE A 340 -27.09 1.06 -7.36
N LEU A 341 -26.39 1.01 -8.50
CA LEU A 341 -26.93 0.49 -9.76
C LEU A 341 -27.29 -1.00 -9.67
N GLY A 342 -26.45 -1.80 -9.02
CA GLY A 342 -26.70 -3.21 -8.80
C GLY A 342 -27.90 -3.45 -7.88
N THR A 343 -27.89 -2.82 -6.70
CA THR A 343 -28.87 -3.10 -5.64
C THR A 343 -30.25 -2.53 -5.94
N PHE A 344 -30.32 -1.27 -6.41
CA PHE A 344 -31.62 -0.59 -6.59
C PHE A 344 -32.18 -0.73 -8.00
N PHE A 345 -31.34 -0.98 -9.01
CA PHE A 345 -31.76 -1.05 -10.42
C PHE A 345 -31.52 -2.42 -11.07
N GLY A 346 -30.91 -3.37 -10.36
CA GLY A 346 -30.61 -4.71 -10.90
C GLY A 346 -29.58 -4.70 -12.03
N LEU A 347 -28.86 -3.60 -12.25
CA LEU A 347 -27.98 -3.40 -13.41
C LEU A 347 -26.58 -4.01 -13.24
N TRP A 348 -26.42 -5.08 -12.46
CA TRP A 348 -25.12 -5.71 -12.15
C TRP A 348 -24.28 -6.02 -13.41
N ALA A 349 -24.94 -6.48 -14.48
CA ALA A 349 -24.30 -6.81 -15.74
C ALA A 349 -23.64 -5.61 -16.45
N TYR A 350 -24.10 -4.39 -16.18
CA TYR A 350 -23.60 -3.16 -16.83
C TYR A 350 -22.88 -2.23 -15.86
N ALA A 351 -23.18 -2.31 -14.57
CA ALA A 351 -22.68 -1.43 -13.53
C ALA A 351 -21.14 -1.45 -13.43
N TRP A 352 -20.49 -2.55 -13.82
CA TRP A 352 -19.02 -2.65 -13.83
C TRP A 352 -18.35 -1.65 -14.78
N LEU A 353 -19.06 -1.14 -15.80
CA LEU A 353 -18.55 -0.11 -16.71
C LEU A 353 -18.14 1.17 -15.96
N VAL A 354 -18.75 1.43 -14.80
CA VAL A 354 -18.40 2.57 -13.95
C VAL A 354 -16.94 2.53 -13.51
N PHE A 355 -16.34 1.34 -13.33
CA PHE A 355 -14.93 1.21 -12.97
C PHE A 355 -13.98 1.75 -14.05
N LEU A 356 -14.44 1.90 -15.30
CA LEU A 356 -13.67 2.57 -16.36
C LEU A 356 -13.46 4.06 -16.07
N SER A 357 -14.27 4.67 -15.21
CA SER A 357 -14.07 6.05 -14.76
C SER A 357 -12.72 6.25 -14.05
N VAL A 358 -12.19 5.20 -13.38
CA VAL A 358 -10.91 5.26 -12.66
C VAL A 358 -9.75 5.56 -13.63
N PRO A 359 -9.46 4.72 -14.65
CA PRO A 359 -8.42 5.04 -15.62
C PRO A 359 -8.74 6.27 -16.47
N MET A 360 -10.02 6.52 -16.81
CA MET A 360 -10.40 7.70 -17.60
C MET A 360 -10.03 9.01 -16.90
N VAL A 361 -10.44 9.16 -15.63
CA VAL A 361 -10.11 10.36 -14.83
C VAL A 361 -8.61 10.44 -14.59
N ALA A 362 -7.93 9.31 -14.38
CA ALA A 362 -6.48 9.28 -14.27
C ALA A 362 -5.79 9.82 -15.53
N ILE A 363 -6.25 9.42 -16.72
CA ILE A 363 -5.70 9.90 -18.01
C ILE A 363 -5.97 11.40 -18.17
N ILE A 364 -7.22 11.83 -18.03
CA ILE A 364 -7.62 13.24 -18.17
C ILE A 364 -6.84 14.15 -17.20
N THR A 365 -6.60 13.67 -15.98
CA THR A 365 -5.90 14.47 -14.96
C THR A 365 -4.36 14.42 -15.12
N ASN A 366 -3.80 13.34 -15.69
CA ASN A 366 -2.34 13.15 -15.83
C ASN A 366 -1.78 13.45 -17.22
N GLU A 367 -2.58 13.93 -18.18
CA GLU A 367 -2.10 14.30 -19.53
C GLU A 367 -0.96 15.34 -19.52
N GLY A 368 -0.75 16.08 -18.42
CA GLY A 368 0.40 16.99 -18.24
C GLY A 368 1.60 16.45 -17.45
N LYS A 369 1.57 15.22 -16.91
CA LYS A 369 2.57 14.71 -15.93
C LYS A 369 3.23 13.38 -16.32
N ARG A 370 3.33 13.06 -17.61
CA ARG A 370 4.05 11.85 -18.09
C ARG A 370 5.57 11.91 -17.91
N ILE A 371 6.10 12.98 -17.32
CA ILE A 371 7.51 13.11 -16.99
C ILE A 371 7.67 12.68 -15.53
N VAL A 372 8.25 11.50 -15.31
CA VAL A 372 8.67 11.10 -13.97
C VAL A 372 9.87 11.97 -13.61
N VAL A 373 9.61 12.99 -12.78
CA VAL A 373 10.62 13.87 -12.22
C VAL A 373 11.30 13.15 -11.07
N VAL A 374 12.51 12.66 -11.27
CA VAL A 374 13.31 12.09 -10.18
C VAL A 374 14.35 13.13 -9.76
N LYS A 375 14.24 13.59 -8.51
CA LYS A 375 15.33 14.33 -7.86
C LYS A 375 16.33 13.28 -7.36
N ARG A 376 17.51 13.20 -7.98
CA ARG A 376 18.55 12.25 -7.54
C ARG A 376 18.95 12.59 -6.10
N SER A 377 18.86 11.63 -5.18
CA SER A 377 19.50 11.72 -3.87
C SER A 377 20.85 11.01 -3.90
N PRO A 378 21.85 11.42 -3.10
CA PRO A 378 23.28 11.14 -3.34
C PRO A 378 23.75 9.70 -3.05
N LYS A 379 22.85 8.71 -2.92
CA LYS A 379 23.19 7.40 -2.29
C LYS A 379 22.95 6.15 -3.15
N GLU A 380 22.60 6.27 -4.42
CA GLU A 380 22.34 5.08 -5.27
C GLU A 380 23.57 4.55 -6.03
N GLU A 381 24.78 5.06 -5.76
CA GLU A 381 26.01 4.56 -6.39
C GLU A 381 26.75 3.48 -5.59
N ASP A 382 26.46 3.26 -4.30
CA ASP A 382 27.23 2.29 -3.49
C ASP A 382 26.71 0.83 -3.54
N ASP A 383 25.62 0.54 -4.26
CA ASP A 383 25.03 -0.82 -4.31
C ASP A 383 25.35 -1.59 -5.61
N LYS A 384 26.44 -1.23 -6.31
CA LYS A 384 26.78 -1.83 -7.62
C LYS A 384 28.05 -2.66 -7.71
N ASP A 385 28.86 -2.79 -6.67
CA ASP A 385 30.17 -3.48 -6.80
C ASP A 385 30.43 -4.64 -5.80
N ASP A 386 29.41 -5.19 -5.12
CA ASP A 386 29.62 -6.31 -4.17
C ASP A 386 29.13 -7.70 -4.66
N ASP A 387 28.89 -7.88 -5.96
CA ASP A 387 28.62 -9.21 -6.56
C ASP A 387 29.78 -9.67 -7.47
N GLU A 388 31.02 -9.64 -6.95
CA GLU A 388 32.12 -10.49 -7.44
C GLU A 388 32.85 -11.11 -6.23
N GLU A 389 32.32 -12.22 -5.72
CA GLU A 389 33.10 -13.41 -5.29
C GLU A 389 32.20 -14.65 -5.17
#